data_AF-A0A0C4DZM2-F1
#
_entry.id   AF-A0A0C4DZM2-F1
#
_cell.length_a   1.000
_cell.length_b   1.000
_cell.length_c   1.000
_cell.angle_alpha   90.00
_cell.angle_beta   90.00
_cell.angle_gamma   90.00
#
_symmetry.space_group_name_H-M   'P 1'
#
loop_
_entity.id
_entity.type
_entity.pdbx_description
1 polymer ?
#
loop_
_entity_poly.entity_id
_entity_poly.type
_entity_poly.pdbx_seq_one_letter_code
_entity_poly.pdbx_strand_id
1 'polypeptide(L)'
;MADQEFELFTSLRYDPRLMSVPSSHGSENTGWNFSKPSPLYMLDLHRDRMLRAATYWGWTRAVTAIAGDEGLARLEAFIMGLPELGDVPLRVKVTLSKEGQFGYETSPVPEVLLVNLFPPLMPPPSNDTGVVSQGSDAVPARDPVYKIVADLEQTAQSEYTHYKTTKRNMYDAARQRAGVGLQEKEVLLVNATNGDIMEGSVTTPYLWRGGRWVTPPVPLRFSPDQGSGGQDGTTRRWSLARGLCTEETINVSTLSEGEECWISNGVRGFMFGRISLAT
;
A
#
# COMPACT_ATOMS: atom_id res chain seq x y z
N MET A 1 -2.11 27.26 16.11
CA MET A 1 -1.73 26.94 14.72
C MET A 1 -3.02 26.69 13.98
N ALA A 2 -3.29 27.39 12.88
CA ALA A 2 -4.51 27.17 12.11
C ALA A 2 -4.56 25.69 11.74
N ASP A 3 -5.64 25.00 12.13
CA ASP A 3 -5.85 23.59 11.84
C ASP A 3 -6.00 23.47 10.32
N GLN A 4 -4.89 23.15 9.65
CA GLN A 4 -4.87 23.10 8.19
C GLN A 4 -5.82 21.98 7.77
N GLU A 5 -6.90 22.37 7.08
CA GLU A 5 -7.96 21.47 6.63
C GLU A 5 -7.34 20.35 5.79
N PHE A 6 -7.58 19.11 6.20
CA PHE A 6 -7.07 17.92 5.53
C PHE A 6 -8.18 16.89 5.44
N GLU A 7 -8.01 15.92 4.54
CA GLU A 7 -8.92 14.81 4.38
C GLU A 7 -8.19 13.50 4.63
N LEU A 8 -8.95 12.49 5.03
CA LEU A 8 -8.49 11.11 4.94
C LEU A 8 -8.59 10.68 3.50
N PHE A 9 -7.71 9.79 3.05
CA PHE A 9 -7.90 9.23 1.72
C PHE A 9 -7.42 7.79 1.63
N THR A 10 -7.94 7.11 0.62
CA THR A 10 -7.43 5.84 0.15
C THR A 10 -7.23 5.88 -1.36
N SER A 11 -6.34 5.03 -1.89
CA SER A 11 -6.26 4.79 -3.33
C SER A 11 -6.33 3.29 -3.56
N LEU A 12 -7.30 2.87 -4.36
CA LEU A 12 -7.51 1.47 -4.71
C LEU A 12 -7.51 1.27 -6.23
N ARG A 13 -7.36 0.03 -6.67
CA ARG A 13 -7.57 -0.41 -8.05
C ARG A 13 -9.05 -0.75 -8.25
N TYR A 14 -9.64 -0.14 -9.29
CA TYR A 14 -10.79 -0.71 -9.99
C TYR A 14 -10.27 -1.52 -11.17
N ASP A 15 -10.72 -2.75 -11.35
CA ASP A 15 -10.39 -3.61 -12.50
C ASP A 15 -11.49 -4.66 -12.69
N PRO A 16 -12.24 -4.65 -13.81
CA PRO A 16 -13.29 -5.64 -14.09
C PRO A 16 -12.83 -7.10 -13.99
N ARG A 17 -11.55 -7.37 -14.27
CA ARG A 17 -11.00 -8.74 -14.22
C ARG A 17 -10.99 -9.32 -12.80
N LEU A 18 -11.05 -8.47 -11.77
CA LEU A 18 -11.17 -8.91 -10.37
C LEU A 18 -12.48 -9.67 -10.10
N MET A 19 -13.50 -9.51 -10.95
CA MET A 19 -14.74 -10.29 -10.88
C MET A 19 -14.51 -11.79 -11.07
N SER A 20 -13.41 -12.19 -11.72
CA SER A 20 -13.05 -13.59 -11.94
C SER A 20 -12.36 -14.26 -10.74
N VAL A 21 -11.86 -13.48 -9.78
CA VAL A 21 -11.01 -13.98 -8.68
C VAL A 21 -11.64 -15.14 -7.89
N PRO A 22 -12.94 -15.11 -7.52
CA PRO A 22 -13.58 -16.23 -6.80
C PRO A 22 -13.52 -17.57 -7.54
N SER A 23 -13.49 -17.56 -8.87
CA SER A 23 -13.53 -18.77 -9.70
C SER A 23 -12.13 -19.31 -10.04
N SER A 24 -11.09 -18.47 -9.93
CA SER A 24 -9.75 -18.75 -10.46
C SER A 24 -8.76 -19.29 -9.43
N HIS A 25 -9.06 -19.17 -8.13
CA HIS A 25 -8.12 -19.50 -7.05
C HIS A 25 -8.82 -20.33 -5.96
N GLY A 26 -8.47 -21.61 -5.86
CA GLY A 26 -9.06 -22.58 -4.94
C GLY A 26 -8.82 -22.29 -3.45
N SER A 27 -9.91 -22.39 -2.68
CA SER A 27 -10.10 -22.63 -1.23
C SER A 27 -9.27 -21.87 -0.15
N GLU A 28 -10.04 -21.26 0.77
CA GLU A 28 -9.84 -21.14 2.23
C GLU A 28 -8.95 -20.04 2.85
N ASN A 29 -8.43 -19.08 2.08
CA ASN A 29 -7.82 -17.87 2.68
C ASN A 29 -8.43 -16.57 2.12
N THR A 30 -9.76 -16.56 2.12
CA THR A 30 -10.64 -15.77 1.25
C THR A 30 -10.76 -14.32 1.70
N GLY A 31 -9.81 -13.48 1.28
CA GLY A 31 -9.93 -12.04 1.43
C GLY A 31 -11.18 -11.52 0.71
N TRP A 32 -11.48 -10.24 0.84
CA TRP A 32 -12.74 -9.67 0.38
C TRP A 32 -13.14 -10.01 -1.06
N ASN A 33 -12.21 -9.93 -2.03
CA ASN A 33 -12.51 -10.27 -3.43
C ASN A 33 -12.79 -11.76 -3.69
N PHE A 34 -12.47 -12.65 -2.76
CA PHE A 34 -12.79 -14.08 -2.84
C PHE A 34 -14.15 -14.39 -2.24
N SER A 35 -14.48 -13.74 -1.11
CA SER A 35 -15.78 -13.92 -0.44
C SER A 35 -16.90 -13.14 -1.13
N LYS A 36 -16.55 -12.05 -1.83
CA LYS A 36 -17.48 -11.20 -2.58
C LYS A 36 -16.89 -10.87 -3.95
N PRO A 37 -17.47 -11.38 -5.06
CA PRO A 37 -17.10 -10.92 -6.40
C PRO A 37 -17.25 -9.39 -6.49
N SER A 38 -16.16 -8.70 -6.83
CA SER A 38 -16.15 -7.24 -6.95
C SER A 38 -14.98 -6.77 -7.81
N PRO A 39 -15.17 -5.69 -8.61
CA PRO A 39 -14.10 -5.09 -9.39
C PRO A 39 -13.19 -4.19 -8.55
N LEU A 40 -13.43 -4.05 -7.23
CA LEU A 40 -12.68 -3.16 -6.35
C LEU A 40 -11.65 -3.95 -5.55
N TYR A 41 -10.39 -3.60 -5.64
CA TYR A 41 -9.35 -4.37 -4.98
C TYR A 41 -9.35 -4.15 -3.46
N MET A 42 -9.71 -5.18 -2.68
CA MET A 42 -9.71 -5.24 -1.21
C MET A 42 -10.46 -4.08 -0.50
N LEU A 43 -11.69 -3.79 -0.93
CA LEU A 43 -12.41 -2.60 -0.49
C LEU A 43 -12.62 -2.52 1.03
N ASP A 44 -12.80 -3.66 1.70
CA ASP A 44 -12.92 -3.77 3.15
C ASP A 44 -11.70 -3.18 3.88
N LEU A 45 -10.49 -3.52 3.45
CA LEU A 45 -9.25 -3.02 4.05
C LEU A 45 -9.08 -1.51 3.81
N HIS A 46 -9.56 -1.02 2.67
CA HIS A 46 -9.58 0.39 2.31
C HIS A 46 -10.61 1.18 3.14
N ARG A 47 -11.79 0.61 3.38
CA ARG A 47 -12.78 1.15 4.32
C ARG A 47 -12.20 1.22 5.72
N ASP A 48 -11.67 0.09 6.22
CA ASP A 48 -11.19 -0.05 7.59
C ASP A 48 -10.10 0.98 7.94
N ARG A 49 -9.14 1.24 7.05
CA ARG A 49 -8.11 2.24 7.32
C ARG A 49 -8.68 3.64 7.49
N MET A 50 -9.69 4.00 6.68
CA MET A 50 -10.32 5.31 6.75
C MET A 50 -11.14 5.41 8.04
N LEU A 51 -11.82 4.33 8.43
CA LEU A 51 -12.53 4.24 9.70
C LEU A 51 -11.58 4.41 10.90
N ARG A 52 -10.44 3.70 10.92
CA ARG A 52 -9.44 3.81 12.00
C ARG A 52 -8.89 5.22 12.12
N ALA A 53 -8.57 5.84 10.99
CA ALA A 53 -8.13 7.23 10.94
C ALA A 53 -9.21 8.19 11.44
N ALA A 54 -10.44 8.09 10.93
CA ALA A 54 -11.55 8.94 11.37
C ALA A 54 -11.83 8.79 12.88
N THR A 55 -11.70 7.57 13.40
CA THR A 55 -11.82 7.27 14.83
C THR A 55 -10.71 7.94 15.64
N TYR A 56 -9.46 7.89 15.16
CA TYR A 56 -8.32 8.51 15.84
C TYR A 56 -8.49 10.02 16.03
N TRP A 57 -8.95 10.75 15.01
CA TRP A 57 -9.21 12.19 15.11
C TRP A 57 -10.60 12.55 15.68
N GLY A 58 -11.41 11.56 16.08
CA GLY A 58 -12.75 11.82 16.62
C GLY A 58 -13.74 12.43 15.60
N TRP A 59 -13.56 12.16 14.30
CA TRP A 59 -14.41 12.67 13.23
C TRP A 59 -15.75 11.92 13.20
N THR A 60 -16.63 12.24 14.14
CA THR A 60 -17.89 11.51 14.40
C THR A 60 -18.76 11.35 13.15
N ARG A 61 -18.85 12.38 12.30
CA ARG A 61 -19.62 12.33 11.05
C ARG A 61 -18.96 11.41 10.03
N ALA A 62 -17.64 11.49 9.86
CA ALA A 62 -16.88 10.59 9.00
C ALA A 62 -16.96 9.13 9.46
N VAL A 63 -16.83 8.87 10.77
CA VAL A 63 -17.03 7.55 11.37
C VAL A 63 -18.43 7.03 11.04
N THR A 64 -19.47 7.84 11.25
CA THR A 64 -20.86 7.46 10.92
C THR A 64 -21.01 7.13 9.43
N ALA A 65 -20.38 7.92 8.55
CA ALA A 65 -20.46 7.69 7.11
C ALA A 65 -19.85 6.35 6.69
N ILE A 66 -18.78 5.89 7.35
CA ILE A 66 -17.99 4.74 6.88
C ILE A 66 -18.00 3.49 7.78
N ALA A 67 -18.51 3.57 9.01
CA ALA A 67 -18.54 2.43 9.92
C ALA A 67 -19.53 1.32 9.50
N GLY A 68 -19.20 0.08 9.88
CA GLY A 68 -20.07 -1.09 9.70
C GLY A 68 -20.32 -1.47 8.23
N ASP A 69 -21.16 -2.48 8.04
CA ASP A 69 -21.47 -3.00 6.70
C ASP A 69 -22.18 -1.96 5.83
N GLU A 70 -23.00 -1.11 6.43
CA GLU A 70 -23.64 0.01 5.71
C GLU A 70 -22.63 1.03 5.19
N GLY A 71 -21.59 1.35 5.97
CA GLY A 71 -20.55 2.27 5.55
C GLY A 71 -19.68 1.68 4.43
N LEU A 72 -19.43 0.37 4.46
CA LEU A 72 -18.80 -0.34 3.35
C LEU A 72 -19.67 -0.31 2.09
N ALA A 73 -20.97 -0.57 2.22
CA ALA A 73 -21.92 -0.51 1.10
C ALA A 73 -22.05 0.90 0.51
N ARG A 74 -22.04 1.95 1.36
CA ARG A 74 -22.03 3.35 0.90
C ARG A 74 -20.76 3.68 0.12
N LEU A 75 -19.59 3.25 0.59
CA LEU A 75 -18.34 3.45 -0.11
C LEU A 75 -18.32 2.72 -1.46
N GLU A 76 -18.80 1.47 -1.49
CA GLU A 76 -18.90 0.70 -2.73
C GLU A 76 -19.86 1.37 -3.73
N ALA A 77 -21.06 1.75 -3.28
CA ALA A 77 -22.03 2.44 -4.13
C ALA A 77 -21.50 3.77 -4.67
N PHE A 78 -20.77 4.53 -3.85
CA PHE A 78 -20.10 5.76 -4.27
C PHE A 78 -19.11 5.50 -5.40
N ILE A 79 -18.21 4.52 -5.24
CA ILE A 79 -17.20 4.20 -6.27
C ILE A 79 -17.86 3.63 -7.53
N MET A 80 -18.83 2.71 -7.38
CA MET A 80 -19.49 2.07 -8.52
C MET A 80 -20.41 3.02 -9.29
N GLY A 81 -20.78 4.17 -8.71
CA GLY A 81 -21.54 5.23 -9.38
C GLY A 81 -20.67 6.23 -10.15
N LEU A 82 -19.34 6.08 -10.16
CA LEU A 82 -18.45 7.02 -10.85
C LEU A 82 -18.56 6.86 -12.39
N PRO A 83 -18.69 7.97 -13.13
CA PRO A 83 -18.92 7.93 -14.58
C PRO A 83 -17.72 7.44 -15.39
N GLU A 84 -16.50 7.49 -14.83
CA GLU A 84 -15.27 7.06 -15.50
C GLU A 84 -15.06 5.54 -15.48
N LEU A 85 -15.84 4.79 -14.68
CA LEU A 85 -15.72 3.34 -14.66
C LEU A 85 -16.17 2.74 -15.99
N GLY A 86 -15.38 1.79 -16.48
CA GLY A 86 -15.65 1.07 -17.72
C GLY A 86 -14.85 -0.23 -17.76
N ASP A 87 -14.38 -0.61 -18.94
CA ASP A 87 -13.69 -1.90 -19.13
C ASP A 87 -12.19 -1.87 -18.81
N VAL A 88 -11.63 -0.69 -18.53
CA VAL A 88 -10.20 -0.50 -18.27
C VAL A 88 -9.90 -0.33 -16.78
N PRO A 89 -8.73 -0.79 -16.31
CA PRO A 89 -8.34 -0.61 -14.91
C PRO A 89 -8.04 0.85 -14.58
N LEU A 90 -8.48 1.28 -13.40
CA LEU A 90 -8.31 2.64 -12.89
C LEU A 90 -7.73 2.63 -11.48
N ARG A 91 -6.91 3.64 -11.18
CA ARG A 91 -6.70 4.07 -9.81
C ARG A 91 -7.89 4.95 -9.43
N VAL A 92 -8.57 4.57 -8.35
CA VAL A 92 -9.60 5.38 -7.72
C VAL A 92 -9.06 5.87 -6.38
N LYS A 93 -8.78 7.17 -6.28
CA LYS A 93 -8.51 7.83 -5.00
C LYS A 93 -9.85 8.31 -4.44
N VAL A 94 -10.20 7.87 -3.24
CA VAL A 94 -11.38 8.36 -2.52
C VAL A 94 -10.90 9.18 -1.34
N THR A 95 -11.41 10.39 -1.18
CA THR A 95 -11.20 11.22 0.01
C THR A 95 -12.43 11.13 0.93
N LEU A 96 -12.22 11.33 2.22
CA LEU A 96 -13.25 11.40 3.24
C LEU A 96 -12.98 12.62 4.11
N SER A 97 -13.87 13.61 4.03
CA SER A 97 -13.81 14.81 4.85
C SER A 97 -14.26 14.56 6.29
N LYS A 98 -13.97 15.52 7.18
CA LYS A 98 -14.42 15.50 8.58
C LYS A 98 -15.95 15.45 8.72
N GLU A 99 -16.65 16.03 7.75
CA GLU A 99 -18.10 16.11 7.65
C GLU A 99 -18.74 14.81 7.14
N GLY A 100 -17.91 13.82 6.76
CA GLY A 100 -18.33 12.52 6.25
C GLY A 100 -18.71 12.53 4.78
N GLN A 101 -18.17 13.46 4.00
CA GLN A 101 -18.39 13.54 2.56
C GLN A 101 -17.28 12.80 1.80
N PHE A 102 -17.67 12.07 0.76
CA PHE A 102 -16.73 11.43 -0.15
C PHE A 102 -16.38 12.35 -1.32
N GLY A 103 -15.10 12.48 -1.59
CA GLY A 103 -14.56 13.04 -2.84
C GLY A 103 -13.81 11.96 -3.61
N TYR A 104 -13.48 12.23 -4.88
CA TYR A 104 -12.73 11.28 -5.69
C TYR A 104 -11.82 11.92 -6.73
N GLU A 105 -10.79 11.17 -7.11
CA GLU A 105 -10.00 11.38 -8.32
C GLU A 105 -9.79 10.02 -8.99
N THR A 106 -9.91 9.97 -10.32
CA THR A 106 -9.59 8.78 -11.11
C THR A 106 -8.39 9.05 -12.02
N SER A 107 -7.63 8.01 -12.30
CA SER A 107 -6.58 8.04 -13.33
C SER A 107 -6.38 6.63 -13.90
N PRO A 108 -6.14 6.48 -15.21
CA PRO A 108 -5.77 5.20 -15.80
C PRO A 108 -4.56 4.59 -15.10
N VAL A 109 -4.53 3.27 -15.00
CA VAL A 109 -3.34 2.52 -14.57
C VAL A 109 -3.03 1.39 -15.53
N PRO A 110 -1.76 0.98 -15.64
CA PRO A 110 -1.39 -0.21 -16.39
C PRO A 110 -2.14 -1.46 -15.90
N GLU A 111 -2.31 -2.39 -16.82
CA GLU A 111 -2.71 -3.74 -16.47
C GLU A 111 -1.67 -4.37 -15.53
N VAL A 112 -2.18 -5.16 -14.59
CA VAL A 112 -1.38 -5.96 -13.66
C VAL A 112 -1.95 -7.37 -13.69
N LEU A 113 -1.07 -8.37 -13.62
CA LEU A 113 -1.47 -9.77 -13.51
C LEU A 113 -2.21 -10.02 -12.20
N LEU A 114 -3.24 -10.87 -12.22
CA LEU A 114 -3.97 -11.22 -10.98
C LEU A 114 -3.05 -11.82 -9.91
N VAL A 115 -2.03 -12.59 -10.30
CA VAL A 115 -1.02 -13.14 -9.40
C VAL A 115 -0.13 -12.05 -8.76
N ASN A 116 0.04 -10.89 -9.39
CA ASN A 116 0.74 -9.76 -8.77
C ASN A 116 -0.17 -8.98 -7.82
N LEU A 117 -1.50 -9.08 -7.96
CA LEU A 117 -2.46 -8.55 -6.99
C LEU A 117 -2.61 -9.51 -5.81
N PHE A 118 -2.80 -10.80 -6.06
CA PHE A 118 -2.99 -11.83 -5.04
C PHE A 118 -1.89 -12.91 -5.13
N PRO A 119 -0.63 -12.59 -4.82
CA PRO A 119 0.44 -13.58 -4.90
C PRO A 119 0.20 -14.70 -3.88
N PRO A 120 0.28 -15.98 -4.28
CA PRO A 120 0.24 -17.09 -3.33
C PRO A 120 1.52 -17.15 -2.48
N LEU A 121 2.63 -16.64 -3.03
CA LEU A 121 3.91 -16.46 -2.35
C LEU A 121 4.69 -15.31 -2.99
N MET A 122 5.59 -14.69 -2.23
CA MET A 122 6.66 -13.85 -2.76
C MET A 122 7.92 -14.72 -2.89
N PRO A 123 8.45 -14.95 -4.11
CA PRO A 123 9.63 -15.80 -4.29
C PRO A 123 10.82 -15.25 -3.51
N PRO A 124 11.69 -16.09 -2.92
CA PRO A 124 12.91 -15.63 -2.27
C PRO A 124 13.84 -14.92 -3.27
N PRO A 125 14.82 -14.13 -2.79
CA PRO A 125 15.83 -13.54 -3.66
C PRO A 125 16.55 -14.61 -4.49
N SER A 126 16.77 -14.31 -5.76
CA SER A 126 17.50 -15.20 -6.66
C SER A 126 19.00 -15.07 -6.46
N ASN A 127 19.73 -16.19 -6.53
CA ASN A 127 21.19 -16.16 -6.66
C ASN A 127 21.65 -15.73 -8.08
N ASP A 128 20.74 -15.77 -9.06
CA ASP A 128 21.01 -15.38 -10.44
C ASP A 128 20.76 -13.88 -10.65
N THR A 129 21.84 -13.14 -10.86
CA THR A 129 21.89 -11.68 -10.93
C THR A 129 21.36 -11.09 -12.25
N GLY A 130 20.48 -11.77 -13.00
CA GLY A 130 20.14 -11.30 -14.35
C GLY A 130 18.86 -11.77 -15.02
N VAL A 131 18.16 -12.79 -14.52
CA VAL A 131 16.95 -13.29 -15.21
C VAL A 131 15.70 -12.72 -14.54
N VAL A 132 15.07 -11.74 -15.21
CA VAL A 132 13.76 -11.21 -14.82
C VAL A 132 12.68 -12.20 -15.28
N SER A 133 11.94 -12.81 -14.36
CA SER A 133 10.85 -13.73 -14.69
C SER A 133 9.56 -12.97 -15.03
N GLN A 134 8.95 -13.28 -16.17
CA GLN A 134 7.68 -12.70 -16.64
C GLN A 134 6.43 -13.13 -15.83
N GLY A 135 6.62 -13.85 -14.71
CA GLY A 135 5.54 -14.39 -13.89
C GLY A 135 4.89 -15.63 -14.51
N SER A 136 4.11 -16.34 -13.70
CA SER A 136 3.22 -17.43 -14.11
C SER A 136 1.99 -17.41 -13.22
N ASP A 137 0.97 -18.23 -13.48
CA ASP A 137 -0.25 -18.28 -12.64
C ASP A 137 0.03 -18.52 -11.14
N ALA A 138 1.20 -19.07 -10.81
CA ALA A 138 1.64 -19.33 -9.43
C ALA A 138 2.73 -18.39 -8.90
N VAL A 139 3.37 -17.58 -9.76
CA VAL A 139 4.55 -16.77 -9.39
C VAL A 139 4.36 -15.34 -9.86
N PRO A 140 4.40 -14.33 -8.97
CA PRO A 140 4.28 -12.93 -9.38
C PRO A 140 5.43 -12.52 -10.30
N ALA A 141 5.12 -11.71 -11.32
CA ALA A 141 6.12 -11.17 -12.23
C ALA A 141 7.08 -10.23 -11.49
N ARG A 142 8.35 -10.25 -11.93
CA ARG A 142 9.41 -9.36 -11.43
C ARG A 142 9.66 -8.14 -12.33
N ASP A 143 8.97 -8.09 -13.47
CA ASP A 143 9.03 -6.97 -14.41
C ASP A 143 7.82 -6.04 -14.21
N PRO A 144 8.01 -4.71 -14.25
CA PRO A 144 9.30 -4.02 -14.28
C PRO A 144 10.02 -4.05 -12.92
N VAL A 145 11.34 -3.89 -12.94
CA VAL A 145 12.17 -3.81 -11.74
C VAL A 145 12.23 -2.35 -11.26
N TYR A 146 11.71 -2.08 -10.06
CA TYR A 146 11.79 -0.75 -9.46
C TYR A 146 13.18 -0.47 -8.86
N LYS A 147 13.75 0.72 -9.14
CA LYS A 147 14.88 1.26 -8.37
C LYS A 147 14.37 1.77 -7.02
N ILE A 148 14.84 1.20 -5.92
CA ILE A 148 14.41 1.57 -4.57
C ILE A 148 15.56 2.30 -3.87
N VAL A 149 15.33 3.55 -3.44
CA VAL A 149 16.34 4.36 -2.74
C VAL A 149 15.85 4.73 -1.34
N ALA A 150 16.74 4.95 -0.38
CA ALA A 150 16.37 5.47 0.94
C ALA A 150 16.56 6.99 1.02
N ASP A 151 15.58 7.69 1.59
CA ASP A 151 15.65 9.12 1.85
C ASP A 151 16.38 9.40 3.17
N LEU A 152 17.66 9.76 3.06
CA LEU A 152 18.54 10.00 4.22
C LEU A 152 18.32 11.37 4.89
N GLU A 153 17.44 12.22 4.36
CA GLU A 153 16.94 13.40 5.09
C GLU A 153 16.10 12.99 6.31
N GLN A 154 15.67 11.74 6.34
CA GLN A 154 14.85 11.13 7.38
C GLN A 154 13.50 11.85 7.57
N THR A 155 12.61 11.25 8.36
CA THR A 155 11.28 11.76 8.61
C THR A 155 10.90 11.46 10.06
N ALA A 156 10.43 12.49 10.77
CA ALA A 156 9.83 12.29 12.08
C ALA A 156 8.49 11.58 11.92
N GLN A 157 8.31 10.47 12.63
CA GLN A 157 7.01 9.80 12.65
C GLN A 157 5.93 10.68 13.30
N SER A 158 4.71 10.58 12.78
CA SER A 158 3.55 11.31 13.29
C SER A 158 2.26 10.55 12.95
N GLU A 159 1.14 11.04 13.44
CA GLU A 159 -0.18 10.57 13.03
C GLU A 159 -0.39 10.68 11.50
N TYR A 160 0.30 11.61 10.83
CA TYR A 160 0.22 11.81 9.39
C TYR A 160 1.12 10.85 8.58
N THR A 161 2.10 10.23 9.22
CA THR A 161 2.84 9.09 8.62
C THR A 161 2.15 7.76 8.93
N HIS A 162 1.41 7.68 10.03
CA HIS A 162 0.69 6.48 10.43
C HIS A 162 -0.65 6.29 9.70
N TYR A 163 -1.42 7.36 9.54
CA TYR A 163 -2.70 7.33 8.83
C TYR A 163 -2.59 8.04 7.48
N LYS A 164 -3.34 7.53 6.50
CA LYS A 164 -3.31 8.04 5.14
C LYS A 164 -4.16 9.31 5.00
N THR A 165 -3.49 10.46 4.95
CA THR A 165 -4.13 11.79 4.87
C THR A 165 -3.59 12.63 3.72
N THR A 166 -4.31 13.68 3.33
CA THR A 166 -3.83 14.64 2.33
C THR A 166 -2.65 15.50 2.79
N LYS A 167 -2.26 15.46 4.08
CA LYS A 167 -0.99 16.06 4.55
C LYS A 167 0.18 15.17 4.17
N ARG A 168 0.75 15.41 2.98
CA ARG A 168 1.76 14.54 2.37
C ARG A 168 3.11 15.20 2.10
N ASN A 169 3.33 16.43 2.57
CA ASN A 169 4.55 17.19 2.30
C ASN A 169 5.85 16.41 2.59
N MET A 170 5.89 15.59 3.64
CA MET A 170 7.05 14.74 3.95
C MET A 170 7.32 13.69 2.86
N TYR A 171 6.27 13.04 2.35
CA TYR A 171 6.37 12.09 1.25
C TYR A 171 6.72 12.80 -0.07
N ASP A 172 6.11 13.95 -0.34
CA ASP A 172 6.33 14.71 -1.57
C ASP A 172 7.76 15.27 -1.63
N ALA A 173 8.29 15.75 -0.50
CA ALA A 173 9.67 16.18 -0.38
C ALA A 173 10.66 15.01 -0.55
N ALA A 174 10.39 13.85 0.05
CA ALA A 174 11.20 12.64 -0.14
C ALA A 174 11.25 12.22 -1.61
N ARG A 175 10.09 12.22 -2.28
CA ARG A 175 9.99 11.93 -3.72
C ARG A 175 10.75 12.93 -4.56
N GLN A 176 10.67 14.22 -4.25
CA GLN A 176 11.39 15.27 -4.95
C GLN A 176 12.91 15.08 -4.82
N ARG A 177 13.42 14.89 -3.59
CA ARG A 177 14.85 14.63 -3.34
C ARG A 177 15.36 13.40 -4.08
N ALA A 178 14.58 12.32 -4.05
CA ALA A 178 14.91 11.09 -4.73
C ALA A 178 14.63 11.12 -6.25
N GLY A 179 14.12 12.21 -6.82
CA GLY A 179 13.78 12.27 -8.25
C GLY A 179 12.75 11.21 -8.68
N VAL A 180 11.80 10.88 -7.81
CA VAL A 180 10.73 9.91 -8.11
C VAL A 180 9.71 10.56 -9.05
N GLY A 181 9.83 10.26 -10.35
CA GLY A 181 8.97 10.76 -11.43
C GLY A 181 8.15 9.66 -12.11
N LEU A 182 8.18 9.65 -13.45
CA LEU A 182 7.47 8.68 -14.30
C LEU A 182 8.19 7.33 -14.46
N GLN A 183 9.44 7.23 -13.99
CA GLN A 183 10.23 5.99 -14.02
C GLN A 183 9.83 5.06 -12.88
N GLU A 184 10.14 3.78 -13.01
CA GLU A 184 10.01 2.75 -11.98
C GLU A 184 11.04 2.99 -10.87
N LYS A 185 10.78 4.02 -10.07
CA LYS A 185 11.56 4.41 -8.90
C LYS A 185 10.61 4.58 -7.72
N GLU A 186 11.09 4.20 -6.54
CA GLU A 186 10.40 4.45 -5.28
C GLU A 186 11.43 4.86 -4.23
N VAL A 187 10.97 5.66 -3.27
CA VAL A 187 11.79 6.14 -2.16
C VAL A 187 11.24 5.62 -0.84
N LEU A 188 12.11 5.04 -0.03
CA LEU A 188 11.84 4.61 1.34
C LEU A 188 12.07 5.77 2.29
N LEU A 189 11.11 6.00 3.19
CA LEU A 189 11.24 6.96 4.27
C LEU A 189 11.96 6.29 5.43
N VAL A 190 12.91 7.02 6.02
CA VAL A 190 13.72 6.58 7.16
C VAL A 190 13.28 7.33 8.39
N ASN A 191 12.99 6.63 9.48
CA ASN A 191 12.58 7.23 10.74
C ASN A 191 13.76 8.00 11.37
N ALA A 192 13.55 9.28 11.66
CA ALA A 192 14.59 10.17 12.17
C ALA A 192 15.12 9.81 13.57
N THR A 193 14.34 9.07 14.38
CA THR A 193 14.72 8.78 15.76
C THR A 193 15.66 7.57 15.87
N ASN A 194 15.50 6.56 15.00
CA ASN A 194 16.21 5.29 15.12
C ASN A 194 16.87 4.80 13.82
N GLY A 195 16.63 5.48 12.69
CA GLY A 195 17.15 5.06 11.38
C GLY A 195 16.41 3.87 10.77
N ASP A 196 15.25 3.49 11.31
CA ASP A 196 14.48 2.37 10.78
C ASP A 196 13.69 2.78 9.53
N ILE A 197 13.60 1.88 8.56
CA ILE A 197 12.74 2.04 7.39
C ILE A 197 11.28 2.05 7.84
N MET A 198 10.56 3.10 7.46
CA MET A 198 9.14 3.28 7.79
C MET A 198 8.26 2.55 6.77
N GLU A 199 8.34 3.01 5.52
CA GLU A 199 7.59 2.58 4.35
C GLU A 199 8.17 3.26 3.09
N GLY A 200 7.63 2.96 1.91
CA GLY A 200 7.87 3.75 0.70
C GLY A 200 6.92 4.94 0.59
N SER A 201 7.22 5.90 -0.30
CA SER A 201 6.40 7.11 -0.44
C SER A 201 4.93 6.82 -0.79
N VAL A 202 4.70 5.74 -1.55
CA VAL A 202 3.36 5.26 -1.93
C VAL A 202 3.23 3.74 -1.79
N THR A 203 4.15 3.08 -1.09
CA THR A 203 4.23 1.61 -1.01
C THR A 203 4.65 1.10 0.36
N THR A 204 4.38 -0.17 0.64
CA THR A 204 4.94 -0.92 1.76
C THR A 204 6.11 -1.79 1.25
N PRO A 205 7.31 -1.72 1.86
CA PRO A 205 8.45 -2.55 1.49
C PRO A 205 8.44 -3.91 2.18
N TYR A 206 9.04 -4.89 1.52
CA TYR A 206 9.34 -6.22 2.04
C TYR A 206 10.78 -6.59 1.68
N LEU A 207 11.59 -6.89 2.70
CA LEU A 207 13.00 -7.26 2.53
C LEU A 207 13.24 -8.68 3.04
N TRP A 208 14.28 -9.34 2.52
CA TRP A 208 14.56 -10.72 2.87
C TRP A 208 15.52 -10.79 4.06
N ARG A 209 15.05 -11.25 5.22
CA ARG A 209 15.86 -11.38 6.45
C ARG A 209 15.63 -12.75 7.07
N GLY A 210 16.70 -13.41 7.49
CA GLY A 210 16.60 -14.70 8.19
C GLY A 210 15.83 -15.79 7.44
N GLY A 211 15.87 -15.81 6.11
CA GLY A 211 15.16 -16.81 5.30
C GLY A 211 13.65 -16.56 5.11
N ARG A 212 13.18 -15.34 5.37
CA ARG A 212 11.78 -14.93 5.20
C ARG A 212 11.64 -13.49 4.70
N TRP A 213 10.49 -13.16 4.16
CA TRP A 213 10.11 -11.77 3.88
C TRP A 213 9.67 -11.07 5.16
N VAL A 214 10.23 -9.89 5.40
CA VAL A 214 9.91 -9.06 6.55
C VAL A 214 9.47 -7.67 6.10
N THR A 215 8.54 -7.07 6.84
CA THR A 215 8.04 -5.71 6.60
C THR A 215 8.10 -4.90 7.89
N PRO A 216 8.30 -3.56 7.83
CA PRO A 216 8.38 -2.75 9.05
C PRO A 216 7.15 -2.90 9.96
N PRO A 217 7.34 -2.98 11.30
CA PRO A 217 6.23 -3.07 12.26
C PRO A 217 5.40 -1.79 12.29
N VAL A 218 4.07 -1.94 12.34
CA VAL A 218 3.12 -0.82 12.45
C VAL A 218 2.05 -1.16 13.50
N PRO A 219 1.98 -0.44 14.63
CA PRO A 219 0.98 -0.70 15.66
C PRO A 219 -0.45 -0.44 15.14
N LEU A 220 -1.46 -1.04 15.77
CA LEU A 220 -2.86 -0.83 15.35
C LEU A 220 -3.36 0.61 15.54
N ARG A 221 -2.74 1.36 16.43
CA ARG A 221 -3.01 2.77 16.71
C ARG A 221 -1.69 3.51 16.76
N PHE A 222 -1.70 4.76 16.30
CA PHE A 222 -0.54 5.61 16.39
C PHE A 222 -0.07 5.74 17.86
N SER A 223 1.23 5.55 18.05
CA SER A 223 1.97 5.85 19.27
C SER A 223 3.33 6.40 18.86
N PRO A 224 3.81 7.49 19.48
CA PRO A 224 5.09 8.10 19.11
C PRO A 224 6.30 7.20 19.39
N ASP A 225 6.15 6.15 20.20
CA ASP A 225 7.24 5.30 20.67
C ASP A 225 7.14 3.84 20.17
N GLN A 226 6.17 3.53 19.30
CA GLN A 226 5.93 2.16 18.84
C GLN A 226 5.93 2.03 17.31
N GLY A 227 6.50 0.92 16.84
CA GLY A 227 6.61 0.61 15.41
C GLY A 227 7.67 1.45 14.70
N SER A 228 7.69 1.34 13.37
CA SER A 228 8.64 2.06 12.52
C SER A 228 8.09 3.38 11.99
N GLY A 229 6.81 3.69 12.20
CA GLY A 229 6.21 5.00 11.89
C GLY A 229 5.51 5.13 10.52
N GLY A 230 5.42 4.05 9.73
CA GLY A 230 4.70 4.02 8.45
C GLY A 230 3.20 3.68 8.56
N GLN A 231 2.52 3.56 7.41
CA GLN A 231 1.08 3.28 7.32
C GLN A 231 0.74 1.79 7.43
N ASP A 232 -0.44 1.49 7.97
CA ASP A 232 -1.03 0.14 7.91
C ASP A 232 -1.64 -0.15 6.52
N GLY A 233 -0.74 -0.43 5.56
CA GLY A 233 -0.99 -0.78 4.15
C GLY A 233 -2.13 -1.81 3.93
N THR A 234 -2.93 -1.71 2.87
CA THR A 234 -4.00 -2.70 2.60
C THR A 234 -3.38 -4.01 2.16
N THR A 235 -2.46 -3.95 1.18
CA THR A 235 -1.65 -5.09 0.75
C THR A 235 -0.76 -5.62 1.88
N ARG A 236 -0.25 -4.75 2.75
CA ARG A 236 0.50 -5.11 3.97
C ARG A 236 -0.33 -5.95 4.93
N ARG A 237 -1.52 -5.46 5.32
CA ARG A 237 -2.45 -6.22 6.18
C ARG A 237 -2.83 -7.54 5.54
N TRP A 238 -3.08 -7.51 4.23
CA TRP A 238 -3.45 -8.70 3.47
C TRP A 238 -2.34 -9.75 3.43
N SER A 239 -1.07 -9.35 3.25
CA SER A 239 0.09 -10.25 3.22
C SER A 239 0.44 -10.80 4.59
N LEU A 240 0.41 -9.98 5.65
CA LEU A 240 0.62 -10.42 7.03
C LEU A 240 -0.44 -11.45 7.45
N ALA A 241 -1.72 -11.19 7.17
CA ALA A 241 -2.81 -12.13 7.49
C ALA A 241 -2.70 -13.49 6.77
N ARG A 242 -1.86 -13.57 5.73
CA ARG A 242 -1.62 -14.77 4.91
C ARG A 242 -0.26 -15.40 5.15
N GLY A 243 0.54 -14.88 6.09
CA GLY A 243 1.87 -15.39 6.35
C GLY A 243 2.86 -15.22 5.20
N LEU A 244 2.57 -14.33 4.23
CA LEU A 244 3.50 -14.04 3.13
C LEU A 244 4.73 -13.26 3.61
N CYS A 245 4.57 -12.54 4.71
CA CYS A 245 5.63 -11.85 5.42
C CYS A 245 5.31 -11.79 6.91
N THR A 246 6.24 -11.25 7.67
CA THR A 246 6.15 -11.06 9.13
C THR A 246 6.75 -9.71 9.49
N GLU A 247 6.38 -9.16 10.64
CA GLU A 247 6.96 -7.88 11.08
C GLU A 247 8.40 -8.08 11.58
N GLU A 248 9.30 -7.20 11.16
CA GLU A 248 10.66 -7.06 11.69
C GLU A 248 11.13 -5.64 11.46
N THR A 249 11.85 -5.07 12.42
CA THR A 249 12.50 -3.77 12.24
C THR A 249 13.62 -3.88 11.21
N ILE A 250 13.68 -2.93 10.28
CA ILE A 250 14.68 -2.90 9.21
C ILE A 250 15.42 -1.58 9.33
N ASN A 251 16.67 -1.62 9.80
CA ASN A 251 17.46 -0.39 9.88
C ASN A 251 18.07 -0.05 8.51
N VAL A 252 18.08 1.24 8.15
CA VAL A 252 18.62 1.71 6.86
C VAL A 252 20.08 1.29 6.65
N SER A 253 20.87 1.17 7.72
CA SER A 253 22.26 0.72 7.66
C SER A 253 22.44 -0.74 7.24
N THR A 254 21.37 -1.55 7.25
CA THR A 254 21.39 -2.95 6.83
C THR A 254 21.09 -3.16 5.35
N LEU A 255 20.74 -2.08 4.64
CA LEU A 255 20.45 -2.14 3.21
C LEU A 255 21.75 -2.38 2.41
N SER A 256 21.66 -3.21 1.37
CA SER A 256 22.78 -3.50 0.47
C SER A 256 22.47 -3.12 -0.98
N GLU A 257 23.48 -2.67 -1.74
CA GLU A 257 23.30 -2.38 -3.18
C GLU A 257 22.82 -3.63 -3.93
N GLY A 258 21.81 -3.47 -4.79
CA GLY A 258 21.26 -4.54 -5.61
C GLY A 258 20.38 -5.54 -4.86
N GLU A 259 20.21 -5.37 -3.54
CA GLU A 259 19.37 -6.22 -2.70
C GLU A 259 17.95 -6.31 -3.26
N GLU A 260 17.48 -7.54 -3.51
CA GLU A 260 16.14 -7.80 -4.01
C GLU A 260 15.09 -7.54 -2.93
N CYS A 261 14.03 -6.84 -3.30
CA CYS A 261 12.91 -6.55 -2.42
C CYS A 261 11.59 -6.59 -3.19
N TRP A 262 10.50 -6.62 -2.44
CA TRP A 262 9.17 -6.33 -2.97
C TRP A 262 8.65 -5.04 -2.38
N ILE A 263 7.84 -4.32 -3.14
CA ILE A 263 7.05 -3.19 -2.68
C ILE A 263 5.58 -3.42 -3.05
N SER A 264 4.64 -2.92 -2.26
CA SER A 264 3.22 -3.10 -2.58
C SER A 264 2.34 -1.92 -2.23
N ASN A 265 1.21 -1.80 -2.94
CA ASN A 265 0.11 -0.93 -2.54
C ASN A 265 -1.24 -1.41 -3.09
N GLY A 266 -2.32 -0.78 -2.61
CA GLY A 266 -3.68 -1.08 -3.04
C GLY A 266 -4.04 -0.71 -4.48
N VAL A 267 -3.08 -0.29 -5.32
CA VAL A 267 -3.34 0.06 -6.73
C VAL A 267 -2.63 -0.91 -7.67
N ARG A 268 -1.36 -1.22 -7.39
CA ARG A 268 -0.50 -2.03 -8.26
C ARG A 268 -0.19 -3.43 -7.71
N GLY A 269 -0.72 -3.77 -6.53
CA GLY A 269 -0.41 -5.06 -5.90
C GLY A 269 1.04 -5.10 -5.46
N PHE A 270 1.72 -6.20 -5.72
CA PHE A 270 3.11 -6.49 -5.38
C PHE A 270 3.99 -6.32 -6.62
N MET A 271 4.98 -5.45 -6.49
CA MET A 271 5.95 -5.09 -7.52
C MET A 271 7.36 -5.40 -7.01
N PHE A 272 8.21 -5.85 -7.90
CA PHE A 272 9.58 -6.21 -7.57
C PHE A 272 10.50 -4.98 -7.64
N GLY A 273 11.52 -4.94 -6.79
CA GLY A 273 12.49 -3.85 -6.78
C GLY A 273 13.88 -4.30 -6.37
N ARG A 274 14.85 -3.43 -6.62
CA ARG A 274 16.22 -3.57 -6.13
C ARG A 274 16.64 -2.31 -5.40
N ILE A 275 17.25 -2.50 -4.23
CA ILE A 275 17.84 -1.40 -3.47
C ILE A 275 18.99 -0.80 -4.27
N SER A 276 19.05 0.53 -4.28
CA SER A 276 20.20 1.30 -4.74
C SER A 276 20.58 2.30 -3.67
N LEU A 277 21.83 2.22 -3.23
CA LEU A 277 22.47 3.12 -2.27
C LEU A 277 22.93 4.41 -2.96
N ALA A 278 22.99 4.42 -4.30
CA ALA A 278 23.20 5.62 -5.10
C ALA A 278 21.88 6.36 -5.31
N THR A 279 21.82 7.62 -4.85
CA THR A 279 20.68 8.55 -5.04
C THR A 279 20.33 8.72 -6.52
#